data_AF-A0A9D6V9Z0-F1
#
_entry.id   AF-A0A9D6V9Z0-F1
#
_cell.length_a   1.000
_cell.length_b   1.000
_cell.length_c   1.000
_cell.angle_alpha   90.00
_cell.angle_beta   90.00
_cell.angle_gamma   90.00
#
_symmetry.space_group_name_H-M   'P 1'
#
loop_
_entity.id
_entity.type
_entity.pdbx_description
1 polymer ?
#
loop_
_entity_poly.entity_id
_entity_poly.type
_entity_poly.pdbx_seq_one_letter_code
_entity_poly.pdbx_strand_id
1 'polypeptide(L)'
;MRRSMKQPGRSGKRSIKPVQLFVAGTIFWVLWVAVFLPFTSTGATQESYPIKEPVKKYIESCLRKPIHEADCEKVRKSAVEILKEDLRTLGATADRAHMPRIVRMFKSDEVELRIAAADAIGMIGPQDSDVEVLAPLTNDPVPDVRNAASNMLSHGKGNTLVLLKQRVMPMSVGRTPQAPVDAGKYSMPVAPDSIYLFDLSDAAVGRLSYVSKSGKSDPAQFFKSKAKKGPFPLQEFKDKYRYQLQDEDEAMNLAREAEGKAVESAQPPDPSNLQAYTEFMQKIASVGARQGSRTYLDSYEPNLFGSPTVYVLEERQIGQRSYPTRYVVLYQEQALKRPGYRLNWMTVPDDAIRTAQAVSLAEEKEESARKKENEVLKKRQEALQNLEKKKDEQEKKQFKKGQADLEKELGF
;
A
#
# COMPACT_ATOMS: atom_id res chain seq x y z
N MET A 1 63.33 -14.23 -53.93
CA MET A 1 62.75 -14.29 -55.28
C MET A 1 61.40 -14.98 -55.21
N ARG A 2 60.36 -14.28 -55.72
CA ARG A 2 59.16 -14.80 -56.42
C ARG A 2 58.33 -15.91 -55.72
N ARG A 3 57.13 -15.56 -55.25
CA ARG A 3 55.81 -15.66 -55.95
C ARG A 3 55.04 -16.88 -55.39
N SER A 4 53.72 -16.93 -55.23
CA SER A 4 52.62 -16.04 -55.59
C SER A 4 51.32 -16.58 -54.94
N MET A 5 50.53 -15.65 -54.41
CA MET A 5 49.06 -15.50 -54.50
C MET A 5 48.16 -16.75 -54.53
N LYS A 6 47.17 -16.75 -53.63
CA LYS A 6 45.74 -16.58 -53.98
C LYS A 6 44.85 -16.39 -52.74
N GLN A 7 44.31 -15.18 -52.59
CA GLN A 7 42.90 -14.91 -52.24
C GLN A 7 42.27 -14.26 -53.51
N PRO A 8 40.93 -14.13 -53.73
CA PRO A 8 39.84 -14.04 -52.73
C PRO A 8 38.48 -14.67 -53.11
N GLY A 9 37.55 -14.71 -52.14
CA GLY A 9 36.09 -14.81 -52.33
C GLY A 9 35.40 -14.64 -50.97
N ARG A 10 34.84 -13.46 -50.63
CA ARG A 10 33.41 -13.08 -50.78
C ARG A 10 32.46 -14.26 -50.56
N SER A 11 31.44 -14.24 -49.72
CA SER A 11 30.68 -13.16 -49.08
C SER A 11 29.71 -13.82 -48.09
N GLY A 12 29.49 -13.24 -46.91
CA GLY A 12 28.45 -13.77 -46.01
C GLY A 12 28.43 -13.20 -44.60
N LYS A 13 28.55 -11.88 -44.43
CA LYS A 13 28.19 -11.24 -43.16
C LYS A 13 26.67 -11.28 -43.00
N ARG A 14 26.12 -12.24 -42.25
CA ARG A 14 24.76 -12.10 -41.69
C ARG A 14 24.84 -11.16 -40.50
N SER A 15 24.60 -9.89 -40.78
CA SER A 15 24.20 -8.87 -39.81
C SER A 15 22.88 -9.34 -39.18
N ILE A 16 22.93 -9.77 -37.92
CA ILE A 16 21.73 -9.93 -37.11
C ILE A 16 21.37 -8.53 -36.64
N LYS A 17 20.43 -7.90 -37.36
CA LYS A 17 19.79 -6.65 -36.93
C LYS A 17 18.95 -6.95 -35.69
N PRO A 18 18.89 -6.04 -34.70
CA PRO A 18 17.94 -6.15 -33.61
C PRO A 18 16.53 -5.97 -34.18
N VAL A 19 15.67 -6.95 -33.95
CA VAL A 19 14.25 -6.85 -34.24
C VAL A 19 13.67 -5.85 -33.24
N GLN A 20 13.42 -4.62 -33.70
CA GLN A 20 12.56 -3.68 -32.99
C GLN A 20 11.14 -4.25 -33.01
N LEU A 21 10.72 -4.88 -31.91
CA LEU A 21 9.32 -5.16 -31.66
C LEU A 21 8.66 -3.85 -31.22
N PHE A 22 7.90 -3.24 -32.13
CA PHE A 22 6.91 -2.22 -31.81
C PHE A 22 5.85 -2.86 -30.90
N VAL A 23 5.90 -2.56 -29.61
CA VAL A 23 4.79 -2.86 -28.69
C VAL A 23 3.75 -1.76 -28.86
N ALA A 24 2.80 -2.00 -29.76
CA ALA A 24 1.60 -1.20 -29.86
C ALA A 24 0.75 -1.42 -28.60
N GLY A 25 0.65 -0.38 -27.77
CA GLY A 25 -0.28 -0.33 -26.66
C GLY A 25 -1.71 -0.46 -27.16
N THR A 26 -2.35 -1.58 -26.85
CA THR A 26 -3.77 -1.80 -27.10
C THR A 26 -4.47 -1.95 -25.75
N ILE A 27 -5.24 -0.93 -25.42
CA ILE A 27 -6.23 -0.94 -24.34
C ILE A 27 -7.30 -1.94 -24.77
N PHE A 28 -7.28 -3.15 -24.22
CA PHE A 28 -8.33 -4.15 -24.42
C PHE A 28 -9.10 -4.34 -23.11
N TRP A 29 -10.26 -3.70 -23.06
CA TRP A 29 -11.24 -3.79 -21.99
C TRP A 29 -12.48 -4.48 -22.56
N VAL A 30 -12.52 -5.81 -22.68
CA VAL A 30 -13.75 -6.54 -23.03
C VAL A 30 -13.74 -7.96 -22.45
N LEU A 31 -14.95 -8.40 -22.08
CA LEU A 31 -15.44 -9.76 -21.79
C LEU A 31 -15.40 -10.22 -20.33
N TRP A 32 -16.47 -9.88 -19.61
CA TRP A 32 -17.15 -10.85 -18.76
C TRP A 32 -18.59 -11.02 -19.25
N VAL A 33 -18.88 -12.20 -19.79
CA VAL A 33 -20.21 -12.70 -20.17
C VAL A 33 -20.63 -13.74 -19.12
N ALA A 34 -21.87 -13.58 -18.67
CA ALA A 34 -22.79 -14.57 -18.10
C ALA A 34 -22.35 -15.43 -16.89
N VAL A 35 -22.94 -15.13 -15.73
CA VAL A 35 -23.55 -16.17 -14.89
C VAL A 35 -24.98 -15.74 -14.59
N PHE A 36 -25.91 -16.57 -15.03
CA PHE A 36 -27.37 -16.48 -14.84
C PHE A 36 -27.75 -16.80 -13.39
N LEU A 37 -28.71 -16.04 -12.84
CA LEU A 37 -29.80 -16.58 -12.03
C LEU A 37 -31.10 -15.91 -12.51
N PRO A 38 -32.20 -16.66 -12.76
CA PRO A 38 -33.47 -16.10 -13.17
C PRO A 38 -34.24 -15.69 -11.91
N PHE A 39 -34.40 -14.40 -11.67
CA PHE A 39 -35.47 -13.92 -10.80
C PHE A 39 -36.65 -13.56 -11.69
N THR A 40 -37.67 -14.42 -11.68
CA THR A 40 -38.99 -14.09 -12.24
C THR A 40 -39.61 -13.00 -11.38
N SER A 41 -39.44 -11.74 -11.76
CA SER A 41 -40.21 -10.63 -11.20
C SER A 41 -41.48 -10.48 -12.02
N THR A 42 -42.60 -10.75 -11.36
CA THR A 42 -43.94 -10.40 -11.78
C THR A 42 -44.08 -8.88 -11.91
N GLY A 43 -44.61 -8.46 -13.06
CA GLY A 43 -45.36 -7.22 -13.31
C GLY A 43 -45.02 -5.99 -12.49
N ALA A 44 -44.09 -5.18 -12.98
CA ALA A 44 -44.14 -3.73 -12.81
C ALA A 44 -44.00 -3.13 -14.21
N THR A 45 -45.05 -2.44 -14.67
CA THR A 45 -45.04 -1.66 -15.90
C THR A 45 -43.93 -0.62 -15.81
N GLN A 46 -42.88 -0.79 -16.62
CA GLN A 46 -41.87 0.24 -16.86
C GLN A 46 -42.54 1.42 -17.56
N GLU A 47 -42.88 2.47 -16.83
CA GLU A 47 -43.09 3.79 -17.44
C GLU A 47 -41.77 4.25 -18.04
N SER A 48 -41.65 4.15 -19.37
CA SER A 48 -40.49 4.64 -20.10
C SER A 48 -40.57 6.17 -20.21
N TYR A 49 -39.93 6.87 -19.28
CA TYR A 49 -39.67 8.30 -19.46
C TYR A 49 -38.92 8.54 -20.79
N PRO A 50 -39.31 9.53 -21.60
CA PRO A 50 -38.64 9.81 -22.86
C PRO A 50 -37.19 10.21 -22.60
N ILE A 51 -36.24 9.49 -23.21
CA ILE A 51 -34.82 9.81 -23.12
C ILE A 51 -34.61 11.22 -23.69
N LYS A 52 -34.06 12.13 -22.89
CA LYS A 52 -33.78 13.51 -23.32
C LYS A 52 -32.85 13.48 -24.55
N GLU A 53 -33.19 14.27 -25.58
CA GLU A 53 -32.52 14.25 -26.89
C GLU A 53 -30.97 14.32 -26.82
N PRO A 54 -30.34 15.14 -25.94
CA PRO A 54 -28.88 15.16 -25.82
C PRO A 54 -28.29 13.83 -25.33
N VAL A 55 -28.99 13.12 -24.43
CA VAL A 55 -28.57 11.82 -23.92
C VAL A 55 -28.69 10.75 -25.00
N LYS A 56 -29.78 10.77 -25.76
CA LYS A 56 -29.96 9.87 -26.91
C LYS A 56 -28.83 10.05 -27.92
N LYS A 57 -28.56 11.29 -28.33
CA LYS A 57 -27.48 11.62 -29.26
C LYS A 57 -26.11 11.21 -28.72
N TYR A 58 -25.88 11.38 -27.42
CA TYR A 58 -24.65 10.92 -26.77
C TYR A 58 -24.48 9.40 -26.88
N ILE A 59 -25.50 8.63 -26.52
CA ILE A 59 -25.49 7.16 -26.57
C ILE A 59 -25.24 6.65 -28.00
N GLU A 60 -25.95 7.22 -28.98
CA GLU A 60 -25.90 6.76 -30.37
C GLU A 60 -24.59 7.16 -31.07
N SER A 61 -24.06 8.36 -30.79
CA SER A 61 -23.02 8.98 -31.63
C SER A 61 -21.68 9.23 -30.94
N CYS A 62 -21.63 9.29 -29.60
CA CYS A 62 -20.46 9.81 -28.87
C CYS A 62 -19.94 8.91 -27.74
N LEU A 63 -20.77 8.00 -27.21
CA LEU A 63 -20.42 7.15 -26.07
C LEU A 63 -19.17 6.28 -26.31
N ARG A 64 -18.96 5.81 -27.54
CA ARG A 64 -17.81 4.97 -27.91
C ARG A 64 -16.64 5.74 -28.52
N LYS A 65 -16.77 7.06 -28.66
CA LYS A 65 -15.71 7.91 -29.24
C LYS A 65 -14.74 8.38 -28.15
N PRO A 66 -13.50 8.76 -28.49
CA PRO A 66 -12.55 9.33 -27.52
C PRO A 66 -13.07 10.61 -26.85
N ILE A 67 -12.75 10.85 -25.58
CA ILE A 67 -13.26 11.96 -24.73
C ILE A 67 -13.09 13.35 -25.38
N HIS A 68 -12.01 13.57 -26.14
CA HIS A 68 -11.70 14.85 -26.78
C HIS A 68 -12.07 14.93 -28.27
N GLU A 69 -12.96 14.05 -28.74
CA GLU A 69 -13.53 14.16 -30.08
C GLU A 69 -14.34 15.48 -30.21
N ALA A 70 -13.87 16.41 -31.05
CA ALA A 70 -14.40 17.78 -31.16
C ALA A 70 -15.92 17.83 -31.42
N ASP A 71 -16.44 16.95 -32.28
CA ASP A 71 -17.88 16.91 -32.62
C ASP A 71 -18.77 16.39 -31.48
N CYS A 72 -18.15 15.77 -30.46
CA CYS A 72 -18.86 15.19 -29.33
C CYS A 72 -18.78 16.04 -28.07
N GLU A 73 -17.83 16.96 -27.94
CA GLU A 73 -17.59 17.72 -26.71
C GLU A 73 -18.87 18.38 -26.16
N LYS A 74 -19.59 19.12 -27.01
CA LYS A 74 -20.84 19.77 -26.62
C LYS A 74 -21.95 18.76 -26.24
N VAL A 75 -22.09 17.69 -27.03
CA VAL A 75 -23.10 16.65 -26.80
C VAL A 75 -22.82 15.90 -25.50
N ARG A 76 -21.54 15.56 -25.22
CA ARG A 76 -21.08 14.96 -23.98
C ARG A 76 -21.42 15.83 -22.79
N LYS A 77 -21.00 17.10 -22.82
CA LYS A 77 -21.25 18.03 -21.72
C LYS A 77 -22.74 18.13 -21.40
N SER A 78 -23.59 18.29 -22.42
CA SER A 78 -25.04 18.34 -22.22
C SER A 78 -25.63 17.03 -21.67
N ALA A 79 -25.17 15.87 -22.17
CA ALA A 79 -25.62 14.57 -21.67
C ALA A 79 -25.14 14.31 -20.23
N VAL A 80 -23.90 14.66 -19.91
CA VAL A 80 -23.34 14.53 -18.56
C VAL A 80 -24.12 15.36 -17.54
N GLU A 81 -24.43 16.61 -17.85
CA GLU A 81 -25.24 17.45 -16.93
C GLU A 81 -26.64 16.88 -16.68
N ILE A 82 -27.29 16.36 -17.74
CA ILE A 82 -28.58 15.67 -17.60
C ILE A 82 -28.45 14.43 -16.70
N LEU A 83 -27.47 13.57 -16.99
CA LEU A 83 -27.28 12.31 -16.28
C LEU A 83 -26.88 12.52 -14.82
N LYS A 84 -26.12 13.58 -14.50
CA LYS A 84 -25.83 13.99 -13.12
C LYS A 84 -27.11 14.34 -12.36
N GLU A 85 -27.99 15.14 -12.96
CA GLU A 85 -29.26 15.50 -12.32
C GLU A 85 -30.20 14.31 -12.17
N ASP A 86 -30.24 13.42 -13.16
CA ASP A 86 -30.99 12.17 -13.07
C ASP A 86 -30.44 11.30 -11.93
N LEU A 87 -29.11 11.17 -11.80
CA LEU A 87 -28.47 10.45 -10.68
C LEU A 87 -28.79 11.08 -9.32
N ARG A 88 -28.73 12.40 -9.21
CA ARG A 88 -29.12 13.14 -8.00
C ARG A 88 -30.57 12.88 -7.63
N THR A 89 -31.47 12.88 -8.63
CA THR A 89 -32.89 12.60 -8.43
C THR A 89 -33.09 11.17 -7.94
N LEU A 90 -32.45 10.18 -8.58
CA LEU A 90 -32.50 8.78 -8.16
C LEU A 90 -31.96 8.60 -6.73
N GLY A 91 -30.84 9.24 -6.39
CA GLY A 91 -30.28 9.23 -5.03
C GLY A 91 -31.24 9.83 -4.00
N ALA A 92 -31.90 10.95 -4.32
CA ALA A 92 -32.85 11.64 -3.44
C ALA A 92 -34.11 10.84 -3.12
N THR A 93 -34.50 9.88 -3.97
CA THR A 93 -35.61 8.96 -3.65
C THR A 93 -35.29 8.03 -2.49
N ALA A 94 -34.01 7.81 -2.19
CA ALA A 94 -33.52 6.78 -1.29
C ALA A 94 -34.00 5.36 -1.61
N ASP A 95 -34.49 5.11 -2.83
CA ASP A 95 -34.95 3.79 -3.26
C ASP A 95 -33.76 2.90 -3.63
N ARG A 96 -33.58 1.84 -2.83
CA ARG A 96 -32.52 0.83 -3.03
C ARG A 96 -32.67 0.07 -4.35
N ALA A 97 -33.85 0.04 -4.96
CA ALA A 97 -34.05 -0.58 -6.28
C ALA A 97 -33.18 0.08 -7.38
N HIS A 98 -32.74 1.32 -7.18
CA HIS A 98 -31.87 2.03 -8.11
C HIS A 98 -30.38 1.67 -8.00
N MET A 99 -29.95 1.03 -6.91
CA MET A 99 -28.53 0.70 -6.66
C MET A 99 -27.84 -0.01 -7.84
N PRO A 100 -28.39 -1.10 -8.42
CA PRO A 100 -27.72 -1.78 -9.53
C PRO A 100 -27.57 -0.91 -10.78
N ARG A 101 -28.47 0.07 -10.99
CA ARG A 101 -28.44 0.98 -12.14
C ARG A 101 -27.38 2.06 -11.94
N ILE A 102 -27.28 2.61 -10.73
CA ILE A 102 -26.30 3.63 -10.38
C ILE A 102 -24.88 3.06 -10.38
N VAL A 103 -24.67 1.85 -9.84
CA VAL A 103 -23.36 1.17 -9.87
C VAL A 103 -22.79 1.05 -11.28
N ARG A 104 -23.64 0.86 -12.31
CA ARG A 104 -23.16 0.78 -13.70
C ARG A 104 -22.51 2.07 -14.20
N MET A 105 -22.80 3.22 -13.59
CA MET A 105 -22.20 4.51 -13.99
C MET A 105 -20.72 4.62 -13.66
N PHE A 106 -20.20 3.80 -12.76
CA PHE A 106 -18.76 3.69 -12.51
C PHE A 106 -17.97 3.12 -13.70
N LYS A 107 -18.65 2.60 -14.73
CA LYS A 107 -18.02 2.19 -16.00
C LYS A 107 -17.91 3.32 -17.03
N SER A 108 -18.43 4.50 -16.71
CA SER A 108 -18.34 5.67 -17.57
C SER A 108 -16.91 6.18 -17.62
N ASP A 109 -16.45 6.58 -18.80
CA ASP A 109 -15.18 7.31 -18.96
C ASP A 109 -15.25 8.73 -18.37
N GLU A 110 -16.46 9.29 -18.26
CA GLU A 110 -16.73 10.60 -17.68
C GLU A 110 -16.58 10.58 -16.15
N VAL A 111 -15.56 11.29 -15.64
CA VAL A 111 -15.23 11.38 -14.21
C VAL A 111 -16.41 11.92 -13.41
N GLU A 112 -17.08 12.94 -13.94
CA GLU A 112 -18.22 13.61 -13.31
C GLU A 112 -19.39 12.65 -13.06
N LEU A 113 -19.62 11.68 -13.94
CA LEU A 113 -20.67 10.68 -13.76
C LEU A 113 -20.33 9.64 -12.69
N ARG A 114 -19.05 9.29 -12.54
CA ARG A 114 -18.60 8.38 -11.48
C ARG A 114 -18.71 9.03 -10.10
N ILE A 115 -18.36 10.32 -10.00
CA ILE A 115 -18.56 11.12 -8.78
C ILE A 115 -20.05 11.22 -8.44
N ALA A 116 -20.89 11.65 -9.39
CA ALA A 116 -22.34 11.77 -9.16
C ALA A 116 -22.99 10.42 -8.79
N ALA A 117 -22.49 9.31 -9.32
CA ALA A 117 -22.94 7.98 -8.95
C ALA A 117 -22.57 7.62 -7.51
N ALA A 118 -21.35 7.94 -7.06
CA ALA A 118 -20.95 7.77 -5.66
C ALA A 118 -21.84 8.61 -4.73
N ASP A 119 -22.08 9.88 -5.06
CA ASP A 119 -22.95 10.76 -4.28
C ASP A 119 -24.38 10.20 -4.20
N ALA A 120 -24.95 9.75 -5.31
CA ALA A 120 -26.28 9.15 -5.37
C ALA A 120 -26.39 7.86 -4.52
N ILE A 121 -25.38 6.99 -4.55
CA ILE A 121 -25.32 5.82 -3.65
C ILE A 121 -25.23 6.26 -2.19
N GLY A 122 -24.44 7.29 -1.89
CA GLY A 122 -24.36 7.88 -0.55
C GLY A 122 -25.72 8.36 -0.04
N MET A 123 -26.51 9.04 -0.88
CA MET A 123 -27.88 9.46 -0.55
C MET A 123 -28.83 8.29 -0.26
N ILE A 124 -28.71 7.19 -1.01
CA ILE A 124 -29.49 5.96 -0.75
C ILE A 124 -29.09 5.31 0.57
N GLY A 125 -27.83 5.44 0.98
CA GLY A 125 -27.30 4.84 2.19
C GLY A 125 -26.87 3.38 1.95
N PRO A 126 -25.59 3.13 1.60
CA PRO A 126 -25.11 1.78 1.37
C PRO A 126 -25.14 0.94 2.65
N GLN A 127 -25.28 -0.38 2.51
CA GLN A 127 -25.35 -1.36 3.60
C GLN A 127 -24.27 -2.44 3.46
N ASP A 128 -24.07 -3.25 4.51
CA ASP A 128 -23.07 -4.33 4.51
C ASP A 128 -23.22 -5.32 3.34
N SER A 129 -24.44 -5.54 2.85
CA SER A 129 -24.72 -6.38 1.67
C SER A 129 -24.18 -5.79 0.37
N ASP A 130 -23.88 -4.48 0.33
CA ASP A 130 -23.39 -3.79 -0.86
C ASP A 130 -21.86 -3.83 -0.97
N VAL A 131 -21.15 -4.23 0.10
CA VAL A 131 -19.67 -4.16 0.20
C VAL A 131 -18.97 -4.84 -0.98
N GLU A 132 -19.41 -6.03 -1.40
CA GLU A 132 -18.77 -6.76 -2.50
C GLU A 132 -18.78 -5.97 -3.82
N VAL A 133 -19.85 -5.21 -4.05
CA VAL A 133 -20.04 -4.40 -5.25
C VAL A 133 -19.35 -3.04 -5.14
N LEU A 134 -19.30 -2.46 -3.94
CA LEU A 134 -18.73 -1.13 -3.72
C LEU A 134 -17.22 -1.14 -3.52
N ALA A 135 -16.66 -2.18 -2.92
CA ALA A 135 -15.22 -2.25 -2.62
C ALA A 135 -14.30 -2.06 -3.84
N PRO A 136 -14.58 -2.60 -5.04
CA PRO A 136 -13.76 -2.31 -6.22
C PRO A 136 -13.80 -0.84 -6.65
N LEU A 137 -14.90 -0.13 -6.38
CA LEU A 137 -15.12 1.26 -6.80
C LEU A 137 -14.26 2.24 -6.01
N THR A 138 -13.82 1.86 -4.81
CA THR A 138 -12.96 2.69 -3.95
C THR A 138 -11.52 2.75 -4.46
N ASN A 139 -11.19 2.00 -5.50
CA ASN A 139 -9.85 1.95 -6.11
C ASN A 139 -9.85 2.51 -7.55
N ASP A 140 -10.73 3.49 -7.82
CA ASP A 140 -10.77 4.21 -9.10
C ASP A 140 -9.40 4.90 -9.38
N PRO A 141 -8.90 4.91 -10.62
CA PRO A 141 -7.65 5.61 -10.94
C PRO A 141 -7.72 7.12 -10.73
N VAL A 142 -8.91 7.72 -10.67
CA VAL A 142 -9.08 9.16 -10.47
C VAL A 142 -9.24 9.50 -8.99
N PRO A 143 -8.34 10.32 -8.41
CA PRO A 143 -8.39 10.69 -6.99
C PRO A 143 -9.72 11.25 -6.51
N ASP A 144 -10.33 12.18 -7.25
CA ASP A 144 -11.62 12.78 -6.87
C ASP A 144 -12.76 11.74 -6.82
N VAL A 145 -12.71 10.70 -7.65
CA VAL A 145 -13.70 9.61 -7.60
C VAL A 145 -13.48 8.76 -6.35
N ARG A 146 -12.23 8.50 -5.94
CA ARG A 146 -11.93 7.79 -4.69
C ARG A 146 -12.38 8.58 -3.46
N ASN A 147 -12.22 9.90 -3.48
CA ASN A 147 -12.77 10.79 -2.44
C ASN A 147 -14.30 10.70 -2.39
N ALA A 148 -14.98 10.77 -3.54
CA ALA A 148 -16.43 10.60 -3.62
C ALA A 148 -16.88 9.21 -3.12
N ALA A 149 -16.14 8.15 -3.46
CA ALA A 149 -16.40 6.80 -2.96
C ALA A 149 -16.19 6.68 -1.44
N SER A 150 -15.17 7.32 -0.86
CA SER A 150 -14.98 7.37 0.60
C SER A 150 -16.12 8.11 1.31
N ASN A 151 -16.59 9.22 0.71
CA ASN A 151 -17.77 9.94 1.19
C ASN A 151 -19.03 9.08 1.10
N MET A 152 -19.28 8.42 -0.03
CA MET A 152 -20.36 7.44 -0.23
C MET A 152 -20.40 6.40 0.91
N LEU A 153 -19.25 5.79 1.25
CA LEU A 153 -19.17 4.83 2.35
C LEU A 153 -19.49 5.44 3.72
N SER A 154 -19.22 6.73 3.92
CA SER A 154 -19.51 7.45 5.17
C SER A 154 -21.00 7.65 5.45
N HIS A 155 -21.84 7.58 4.42
CA HIS A 155 -23.30 7.61 4.57
C HIS A 155 -23.91 6.22 4.82
N GLY A 156 -23.10 5.16 4.75
CA GLY A 156 -23.54 3.79 4.94
C GLY A 156 -23.66 3.36 6.40
N LYS A 157 -24.30 2.20 6.62
CA LYS A 157 -24.45 1.57 7.94
C LYS A 157 -24.05 0.10 7.88
N GLY A 158 -23.37 -0.36 8.93
CA GLY A 158 -22.96 -1.75 9.10
C GLY A 158 -21.46 -1.88 9.39
N ASN A 159 -21.09 -2.97 10.07
CA ASN A 159 -19.73 -3.14 10.56
C ASN A 159 -18.75 -3.39 9.42
N THR A 160 -19.18 -4.09 8.37
CA THR A 160 -18.34 -4.40 7.22
C THR A 160 -18.06 -3.14 6.40
N LEU A 161 -19.07 -2.27 6.21
CA LEU A 161 -18.89 -0.97 5.58
C LEU A 161 -18.00 -0.03 6.39
N VAL A 162 -18.17 0.01 7.71
CA VAL A 162 -17.30 0.81 8.59
C VAL A 162 -15.85 0.37 8.43
N LEU A 163 -15.59 -0.94 8.36
CA LEU A 163 -14.25 -1.46 8.14
C LEU A 163 -13.70 -1.09 6.76
N LEU A 164 -14.52 -1.19 5.70
CA LEU A 164 -14.13 -0.76 4.35
C LEU A 164 -13.83 0.75 4.32
N LYS A 165 -14.63 1.57 4.98
CA LYS A 165 -14.39 3.01 5.12
C LYS A 165 -13.06 3.28 5.84
N GLN A 166 -12.80 2.62 6.97
CA GLN A 166 -11.55 2.79 7.72
C GLN A 166 -10.32 2.45 6.87
N ARG A 167 -10.46 1.47 5.97
CA ARG A 167 -9.42 1.19 4.99
C ARG A 167 -9.25 2.37 4.03
N VAL A 168 -10.32 2.83 3.40
CA VAL A 168 -10.28 3.77 2.27
C VAL A 168 -9.98 5.20 2.73
N MET A 169 -8.71 5.57 2.67
CA MET A 169 -8.20 6.90 3.01
C MET A 169 -7.50 7.54 1.81
N PRO A 170 -8.26 8.16 0.89
CA PRO A 170 -7.67 8.81 -0.28
C PRO A 170 -6.76 9.97 0.16
N MET A 171 -5.48 9.92 -0.24
CA MET A 171 -4.46 10.92 0.11
C MET A 171 -4.24 11.97 -0.98
N SER A 172 -4.82 11.77 -2.16
CA SER A 172 -4.63 12.63 -3.33
C SER A 172 -5.95 13.27 -3.76
N VAL A 173 -5.84 14.42 -4.42
CA VAL A 173 -6.94 15.13 -5.07
C VAL A 173 -6.63 15.33 -6.55
N GLY A 174 -7.66 15.55 -7.35
CA GLY A 174 -7.56 15.82 -8.77
C GLY A 174 -8.39 14.86 -9.63
N ARG A 175 -8.68 15.31 -10.85
CA ARG A 175 -9.48 14.58 -11.83
C ARG A 175 -8.66 13.82 -12.86
N THR A 176 -7.35 13.91 -12.80
CA THR A 176 -6.46 13.21 -13.73
C THR A 176 -6.35 11.74 -13.34
N PRO A 177 -6.63 10.80 -14.27
CA PRO A 177 -6.44 9.39 -14.01
C PRO A 177 -4.97 9.07 -13.71
N GLN A 178 -4.72 8.40 -12.60
CA GLN A 178 -3.40 7.89 -12.23
C GLN A 178 -3.18 6.53 -12.86
N ALA A 179 -1.96 6.29 -13.34
CA ALA A 179 -1.53 4.97 -13.77
C ALA A 179 -0.91 4.21 -12.57
N PRO A 180 -1.12 2.88 -12.45
CA PRO A 180 -0.37 2.07 -11.51
C PRO A 180 1.15 2.23 -11.72
N VAL A 181 1.88 2.40 -10.63
CA VAL A 181 3.34 2.51 -10.71
C VAL A 181 3.94 1.16 -11.11
N ASP A 182 4.85 1.19 -12.08
CA ASP A 182 5.60 0.01 -12.51
C ASP A 182 6.64 -0.40 -11.45
N ALA A 183 6.31 -1.44 -10.68
CA ALA A 183 7.20 -2.02 -9.67
C ALA A 183 8.52 -2.56 -10.27
N GLY A 184 8.54 -2.93 -11.56
CA GLY A 184 9.74 -3.41 -12.24
C GLY A 184 10.87 -2.38 -12.26
N LYS A 185 10.55 -1.08 -12.30
CA LYS A 185 11.52 0.02 -12.22
C LYS A 185 12.31 0.03 -10.91
N TYR A 186 11.74 -0.56 -9.85
CA TYR A 186 12.36 -0.67 -8.53
C TYR A 186 12.87 -2.09 -8.26
N SER A 187 12.92 -2.94 -9.29
CA SER A 187 13.25 -4.37 -9.20
C SER A 187 12.36 -5.13 -8.21
N MET A 188 11.10 -4.71 -8.09
CA MET A 188 10.14 -5.31 -7.19
C MET A 188 9.24 -6.32 -7.93
N PRO A 189 9.26 -7.61 -7.57
CA PRO A 189 8.41 -8.59 -8.21
C PRO A 189 6.96 -8.45 -7.73
N VAL A 190 6.01 -8.47 -8.66
CA VAL A 190 4.57 -8.42 -8.40
C VAL A 190 4.01 -9.84 -8.55
N ALA A 191 3.24 -10.29 -7.56
CA ALA A 191 2.59 -11.60 -7.66
C ALA A 191 1.57 -11.58 -8.82
N PRO A 192 1.42 -12.68 -9.58
CA PRO A 192 0.41 -12.78 -10.63
C PRO A 192 -0.99 -12.45 -10.12
N ASP A 193 -1.86 -12.00 -11.02
CA ASP A 193 -3.26 -11.70 -10.71
C ASP A 193 -3.46 -10.75 -9.52
N SER A 194 -2.58 -9.77 -9.38
CA SER A 194 -2.68 -8.73 -8.35
C SER A 194 -3.39 -7.47 -8.87
N ILE A 195 -4.09 -6.80 -7.97
CA ILE A 195 -4.73 -5.50 -8.19
C ILE A 195 -3.92 -4.46 -7.41
N TYR A 196 -3.42 -3.46 -8.12
CA TYR A 196 -2.73 -2.31 -7.54
C TYR A 196 -3.69 -1.48 -6.68
N LEU A 197 -3.25 -1.01 -5.51
CA LEU A 197 -4.04 -0.18 -4.62
C LEU A 197 -3.53 1.26 -4.62
N PHE A 198 -4.29 2.19 -5.20
CA PHE A 198 -3.86 3.59 -5.34
C PHE A 198 -3.66 4.28 -3.99
N ASP A 199 -4.61 4.14 -3.06
CA ASP A 199 -4.57 4.85 -1.77
C ASP A 199 -3.60 4.24 -0.76
N LEU A 200 -2.98 3.09 -1.08
CA LEU A 200 -1.98 2.44 -0.23
C LEU A 200 -0.62 2.31 -0.94
N SER A 201 -0.38 3.13 -1.97
CA SER A 201 0.86 3.10 -2.74
C SER A 201 1.41 4.49 -2.96
N ASP A 202 2.68 4.67 -2.61
CA ASP A 202 3.44 5.89 -2.83
C ASP A 202 4.91 5.51 -3.10
N ALA A 203 5.30 5.62 -4.36
CA ALA A 203 6.64 5.27 -4.80
C ALA A 203 7.71 6.24 -4.29
N ALA A 204 7.34 7.48 -3.92
CA ALA A 204 8.28 8.46 -3.39
C ALA A 204 8.79 8.06 -1.99
N VAL A 205 7.98 7.33 -1.23
CA VAL A 205 8.35 6.77 0.09
C VAL A 205 8.65 5.27 0.04
N GLY A 206 8.74 4.70 -1.16
CA GLY A 206 9.19 3.33 -1.35
C GLY A 206 8.15 2.28 -1.05
N ARG A 207 6.85 2.56 -1.27
CA ARG A 207 5.74 1.67 -0.93
C ARG A 207 4.81 1.45 -2.10
N LEU A 208 4.53 0.18 -2.45
CA LEU A 208 3.46 -0.17 -3.40
C LEU A 208 2.63 -1.33 -2.83
N SER A 209 1.32 -1.16 -2.73
CA SER A 209 0.42 -2.16 -2.17
C SER A 209 -0.48 -2.79 -3.23
N TYR A 210 -0.78 -4.06 -3.01
CA TYR A 210 -1.56 -4.89 -3.90
C TYR A 210 -2.48 -5.83 -3.12
N VAL A 211 -3.55 -6.28 -3.77
CA VAL A 211 -4.36 -7.42 -3.31
C VAL A 211 -4.50 -8.46 -4.41
N SER A 212 -4.54 -9.73 -4.02
CA SER A 212 -4.80 -10.83 -4.94
C SER A 212 -6.24 -10.75 -5.49
N LYS A 213 -6.41 -11.07 -6.77
CA LYS A 213 -7.74 -11.40 -7.31
C LYS A 213 -8.19 -12.73 -6.68
N SER A 214 -9.38 -12.73 -6.06
CA SER A 214 -9.92 -13.87 -5.31
C SER A 214 -9.74 -15.20 -6.06
N GLY A 215 -9.10 -16.15 -5.39
CA GLY A 215 -8.89 -17.52 -5.87
C GLY A 215 -7.93 -17.68 -7.05
N LYS A 216 -7.21 -16.62 -7.47
CA LYS A 216 -6.35 -16.66 -8.67
C LYS A 216 -4.86 -16.56 -8.38
N SER A 217 -4.46 -16.12 -7.19
CA SER A 217 -3.05 -16.12 -6.82
C SER A 217 -2.81 -16.40 -5.35
N ASP A 218 -1.64 -16.97 -5.08
CA ASP A 218 -1.08 -17.13 -3.75
C ASP A 218 0.19 -16.26 -3.64
N PRO A 219 0.06 -15.01 -3.17
CA PRO A 219 1.22 -14.16 -2.94
C PRO A 219 2.23 -14.78 -1.98
N ALA A 220 1.80 -15.57 -0.99
CA ALA A 220 2.70 -16.17 -0.01
C ALA A 220 3.62 -17.20 -0.66
N GLN A 221 3.06 -18.11 -1.46
CA GLN A 221 3.87 -19.06 -2.24
C GLN A 221 4.79 -18.34 -3.23
N PHE A 222 4.29 -17.31 -3.92
CA PHE A 222 5.08 -16.52 -4.86
C PHE A 222 6.30 -15.88 -4.19
N PHE A 223 6.11 -15.15 -3.09
CA PHE A 223 7.21 -14.46 -2.42
C PHE A 223 8.12 -15.40 -1.65
N LYS A 224 7.61 -16.52 -1.12
CA LYS A 224 8.46 -17.57 -0.54
C LYS A 224 9.51 -18.09 -1.53
N SER A 225 9.16 -18.22 -2.81
CA SER A 225 10.11 -18.66 -3.85
C SER A 225 11.18 -17.62 -4.22
N LYS A 226 10.98 -16.35 -3.84
CA LYS A 226 11.86 -15.21 -4.17
C LYS A 226 12.62 -14.67 -2.98
N ALA A 227 12.20 -15.01 -1.77
CA ALA A 227 12.76 -14.50 -0.54
C ALA A 227 14.16 -15.08 -0.30
N LYS A 228 15.06 -14.22 0.18
CA LYS A 228 16.36 -14.64 0.73
C LYS A 228 16.24 -15.03 2.20
N LYS A 229 15.34 -14.38 2.95
CA LYS A 229 15.06 -14.64 4.37
C LYS A 229 13.58 -14.49 4.68
N GLY A 230 13.15 -15.12 5.77
CA GLY A 230 11.76 -15.16 6.23
C GLY A 230 11.06 -16.48 5.84
N PRO A 231 9.76 -16.61 6.11
CA PRO A 231 8.87 -15.59 6.66
C PRO A 231 9.21 -15.22 8.11
N PHE A 232 9.10 -13.93 8.44
CA PHE A 232 9.15 -13.44 9.82
C PHE A 232 7.78 -12.83 10.18
N PRO A 233 7.21 -13.10 11.37
CA PRO A 233 6.18 -12.22 11.92
C PRO A 233 6.66 -10.76 11.92
N LEU A 234 5.77 -9.80 11.63
CA LEU A 234 6.16 -8.39 11.51
C LEU A 234 6.95 -7.86 12.72
N GLN A 235 6.54 -8.23 13.94
CA GLN A 235 7.25 -7.79 15.14
C GLN A 235 8.66 -8.37 15.22
N GLU A 236 8.83 -9.66 14.93
CA GLU A 236 10.16 -10.29 14.89
C GLU A 236 11.07 -9.63 13.85
N PHE A 237 10.53 -9.29 12.68
CA PHE A 237 11.26 -8.54 11.66
C PHE A 237 11.70 -7.16 12.19
N LYS A 238 10.79 -6.40 12.81
CA LYS A 238 11.10 -5.09 13.38
C LYS A 238 12.16 -5.17 14.47
N ASP A 239 12.09 -6.18 15.34
CA ASP A 239 13.07 -6.38 16.41
C ASP A 239 14.45 -6.76 15.84
N LYS A 240 14.46 -7.65 14.84
CA LYS A 240 15.67 -8.13 14.18
C LYS A 240 16.41 -7.04 13.40
N TYR A 241 15.68 -6.15 12.75
CA TYR A 241 16.23 -5.07 11.93
C TYR A 241 16.05 -3.69 12.58
N ARG A 242 15.91 -3.62 13.91
CA ARG A 242 15.52 -2.40 14.63
C ARG A 242 16.43 -1.21 14.31
N TYR A 243 17.74 -1.39 14.42
CA TYR A 243 18.70 -0.31 14.12
C TYR A 243 18.70 0.04 12.63
N GLN A 244 18.55 -0.94 11.74
CA GLN A 244 18.50 -0.68 10.30
C GLN A 244 17.29 0.14 9.89
N LEU A 245 16.12 -0.17 10.47
CA LEU A 245 14.89 0.58 10.24
C LEU A 245 14.98 1.98 10.87
N GLN A 246 15.56 2.09 12.08
CA GLN A 246 15.82 3.37 12.74
C GLN A 246 16.78 4.26 11.92
N ASP A 247 17.85 3.69 11.38
CA ASP A 247 18.81 4.40 10.51
C ASP A 247 18.13 4.94 9.24
N GLU A 248 17.23 4.15 8.65
CA GLU A 248 16.47 4.57 7.46
C GLU A 248 15.52 5.73 7.78
N ASP A 249 14.80 5.63 8.90
CA ASP A 249 13.88 6.68 9.35
C ASP A 249 14.64 7.98 9.69
N GLU A 250 15.79 7.87 10.35
CA GLU A 250 16.67 9.01 10.64
C GLU A 250 17.24 9.62 9.36
N ALA A 251 17.75 8.81 8.44
CA ALA A 251 18.28 9.29 7.17
C ALA A 251 17.22 10.06 6.35
N MET A 252 15.98 9.60 6.35
CA MET A 252 14.87 10.33 5.71
C MET A 252 14.52 11.62 6.45
N ASN A 253 14.52 11.61 7.78
CA ASN A 253 14.25 12.82 8.58
C ASN A 253 15.29 13.90 8.28
N LEU A 254 16.58 13.53 8.27
CA LEU A 254 17.67 14.44 7.92
C LEU A 254 17.53 14.97 6.48
N ALA A 255 17.20 14.10 5.52
CA ALA A 255 16.97 14.52 4.14
C ALA A 255 15.81 15.52 4.04
N ARG A 256 14.71 15.28 4.76
CA ARG A 256 13.55 16.19 4.80
C ARG A 256 13.89 17.52 5.47
N GLU A 257 14.62 17.51 6.57
CA GLU A 257 15.06 18.74 7.23
C GLU A 257 15.95 19.59 6.31
N ALA A 258 16.83 18.95 5.54
CA ALA A 258 17.64 19.62 4.54
C ALA A 258 16.77 20.21 3.41
N GLU A 259 15.78 19.46 2.90
CA GLU A 259 14.82 19.97 1.92
C GLU A 259 14.00 21.14 2.46
N GLY A 260 13.52 21.06 3.71
CA GLY A 260 12.77 22.11 4.40
C GLY A 260 13.57 23.40 4.51
N LYS A 261 14.81 23.31 5.03
CA LYS A 261 15.73 24.45 5.12
C LYS A 261 16.02 25.06 3.75
N ALA A 262 16.21 24.23 2.72
CA ALA A 262 16.44 24.71 1.36
C ALA A 262 15.24 25.48 0.82
N VAL A 263 14.01 25.03 1.09
CA VAL A 263 12.78 25.72 0.69
C VAL A 263 12.58 27.02 1.47
N GLU A 264 12.84 27.04 2.77
CA GLU A 264 12.79 28.27 3.59
C GLU A 264 13.78 29.34 3.10
N SER A 265 14.98 28.90 2.66
CA SER A 265 16.01 29.80 2.14
C SER A 265 15.77 30.26 0.69
N ALA A 266 14.83 29.62 -0.02
CA ALA A 266 14.54 29.96 -1.41
C ALA A 266 13.62 31.19 -1.49
N GLN A 267 14.00 32.17 -2.31
CA GLN A 267 13.11 33.29 -2.59
C GLN A 267 11.88 32.78 -3.37
N PRO A 268 10.65 33.16 -2.96
CA PRO A 268 9.47 32.79 -3.73
C PRO A 268 9.58 33.42 -5.13
N PRO A 269 9.21 32.68 -6.18
CA PRO A 269 9.17 33.24 -7.53
C PRO A 269 8.17 34.40 -7.61
N ASP A 270 8.33 35.26 -8.61
CA ASP A 270 7.45 36.41 -8.82
C ASP A 270 5.97 35.95 -8.84
N PRO A 271 5.10 36.48 -7.95
CA PRO A 271 3.69 36.11 -7.90
C PRO A 271 2.92 36.44 -9.19
N SER A 272 3.46 37.29 -10.07
CA SER A 272 2.90 37.51 -11.41
C SER A 272 3.06 36.28 -12.33
N ASN A 273 4.08 35.44 -12.08
CA ASN A 273 4.24 34.14 -12.71
C ASN A 273 3.47 33.08 -11.92
N LEU A 274 2.16 33.03 -12.15
CA LEU A 274 1.23 32.12 -11.46
C LEU A 274 1.67 30.65 -11.52
N GLN A 275 2.30 30.22 -12.62
CA GLN A 275 2.77 28.84 -12.76
C GLN A 275 3.95 28.56 -11.82
N ALA A 276 5.00 29.36 -11.88
CA ALA A 276 6.17 29.20 -11.02
C ALA A 276 5.80 29.32 -9.54
N TYR A 277 4.91 30.26 -9.22
CA TYR A 277 4.38 30.43 -7.87
C TYR A 277 3.58 29.22 -7.39
N THR A 278 2.70 28.67 -8.25
CA THR A 278 1.94 27.45 -7.92
C THR A 278 2.85 26.25 -7.71
N GLU A 279 3.85 26.05 -8.57
CA GLU A 279 4.82 24.96 -8.45
C GLU A 279 5.65 25.09 -7.15
N PHE A 280 6.04 26.31 -6.78
CA PHE A 280 6.73 26.59 -5.52
C PHE A 280 5.87 26.26 -4.30
N MET A 281 4.60 26.68 -4.30
CA MET A 281 3.65 26.36 -3.22
C MET A 281 3.37 24.85 -3.13
N GLN A 282 3.24 24.16 -4.26
CA GLN A 282 3.11 22.70 -4.30
C GLN A 282 4.34 22.01 -3.71
N LYS A 283 5.54 22.51 -4.01
CA LYS A 283 6.79 22.00 -3.44
C LYS A 283 6.79 22.12 -1.92
N ILE A 284 6.43 23.29 -1.37
CA ILE A 284 6.29 23.50 0.09
C ILE A 284 5.32 22.48 0.70
N ALA A 285 4.12 22.36 0.13
CA ALA A 285 3.11 21.43 0.64
C ALA A 285 3.58 19.96 0.60
N SER A 286 4.37 19.59 -0.42
CA SER A 286 4.84 18.22 -0.60
C SER A 286 5.88 17.77 0.44
N VAL A 287 6.70 18.68 0.98
CA VAL A 287 7.74 18.34 1.98
C VAL A 287 7.10 17.83 3.28
N GLY A 288 6.03 18.49 3.75
CA GLY A 288 5.29 18.07 4.94
C GLY A 288 4.44 16.81 4.73
N ALA A 289 3.83 16.66 3.55
CA ALA A 289 2.92 15.55 3.26
C ALA A 289 3.60 14.17 3.22
N ARG A 290 4.88 14.10 2.83
CA ARG A 290 5.61 12.83 2.65
C ARG A 290 5.84 12.04 3.95
N GLN A 291 6.08 12.71 5.09
CA GLN A 291 6.28 12.02 6.37
C GLN A 291 5.00 11.32 6.84
N GLY A 292 3.87 12.05 6.76
CA GLY A 292 2.55 11.49 7.11
C GLY A 292 2.20 10.28 6.23
N SER A 293 2.50 10.37 4.92
CA SER A 293 2.30 9.27 3.96
C SER A 293 3.04 8.00 4.38
N ARG A 294 4.35 8.08 4.67
CA ARG A 294 5.12 6.87 5.03
C ARG A 294 4.65 6.23 6.34
N THR A 295 4.49 7.02 7.41
CA THR A 295 4.03 6.48 8.71
C THR A 295 2.68 5.79 8.56
N TYR A 296 1.76 6.40 7.81
CA TYR A 296 0.47 5.80 7.49
C TYR A 296 0.63 4.50 6.69
N LEU A 297 1.48 4.49 5.67
CA LEU A 297 1.73 3.30 4.85
C LEU A 297 2.55 2.22 5.56
N ASP A 298 3.18 2.50 6.71
CA ASP A 298 3.89 1.50 7.52
C ASP A 298 3.07 1.05 8.73
N SER A 299 1.86 1.59 8.92
CA SER A 299 0.93 1.13 9.93
C SER A 299 0.25 -0.17 9.45
N TYR A 300 0.11 -1.11 10.40
CA TYR A 300 -0.54 -2.39 10.21
C TYR A 300 -1.55 -2.58 11.34
N GLU A 301 -2.64 -1.82 11.27
CA GLU A 301 -3.73 -1.89 12.24
C GLU A 301 -4.34 -3.31 12.25
N PRO A 302 -4.40 -4.02 13.40
CA PRO A 302 -4.82 -5.41 13.45
C PRO A 302 -6.24 -5.68 12.93
N ASN A 303 -7.13 -4.68 13.01
CA ASN A 303 -8.48 -4.76 12.47
C ASN A 303 -8.51 -4.73 10.93
N LEU A 304 -7.53 -4.11 10.27
CA LEU A 304 -7.45 -3.99 8.82
C LEU A 304 -6.53 -5.04 8.19
N PHE A 305 -5.41 -5.35 8.85
CA PHE A 305 -4.35 -6.18 8.30
C PHE A 305 -4.05 -7.36 9.23
N GLY A 306 -4.59 -8.53 8.89
CA GLY A 306 -4.39 -9.75 9.67
C GLY A 306 -3.02 -10.39 9.44
N SER A 307 -2.37 -10.81 10.53
CA SER A 307 -1.17 -11.65 10.55
C SER A 307 -0.04 -11.19 9.59
N PRO A 308 0.42 -9.93 9.69
CA PRO A 308 1.43 -9.42 8.78
C PRO A 308 2.74 -10.20 8.89
N THR A 309 3.24 -10.66 7.75
CA THR A 309 4.41 -11.53 7.63
C THR A 309 5.38 -10.97 6.60
N VAL A 310 6.67 -10.92 6.93
CA VAL A 310 7.70 -10.26 6.14
C VAL A 310 8.60 -11.29 5.45
N TYR A 311 8.84 -11.08 4.16
CA TYR A 311 9.86 -11.78 3.39
C TYR A 311 10.89 -10.76 2.89
N VAL A 312 12.16 -11.01 3.21
CA VAL A 312 13.27 -10.15 2.76
C VAL A 312 13.72 -10.63 1.38
N LEU A 313 13.60 -9.75 0.39
CA LEU A 313 13.95 -10.04 -1.01
C LEU A 313 15.41 -9.68 -1.29
N GLU A 314 15.91 -8.63 -0.66
CA GLU A 314 17.28 -8.18 -0.79
C GLU A 314 17.81 -7.67 0.55
N GLU A 315 19.04 -8.05 0.83
CA GLU A 315 19.87 -7.36 1.80
C GLU A 315 21.12 -6.82 1.13
N ARG A 316 21.55 -5.65 1.58
CA ARG A 316 22.74 -4.98 1.06
C ARG A 316 23.59 -4.48 2.22
N GLN A 317 24.90 -4.66 2.09
CA GLN A 317 25.87 -4.13 3.06
C GLN A 317 26.03 -2.63 2.84
N ILE A 318 25.77 -1.83 3.88
CA ILE A 318 25.94 -0.38 3.87
C ILE A 318 26.71 0.00 5.13
N GLY A 319 27.95 0.44 4.94
CA GLY A 319 28.88 0.65 6.05
C GLY A 319 29.08 -0.64 6.85
N GLN A 320 28.81 -0.60 8.15
CA GLN A 320 29.07 -1.69 9.09
C GLN A 320 27.90 -2.69 9.25
N ARG A 321 26.73 -2.41 8.68
CA ARG A 321 25.53 -3.28 8.80
C ARG A 321 25.00 -3.73 7.44
N SER A 322 24.26 -4.83 7.48
CA SER A 322 23.45 -5.32 6.35
C SER A 322 22.00 -4.87 6.54
N TYR A 323 21.41 -4.25 5.51
CA TYR A 323 20.08 -3.63 5.53
C TYR A 323 19.11 -4.42 4.66
N PRO A 324 17.85 -4.65 5.10
CA PRO A 324 16.81 -5.24 4.27
C PRO A 324 16.30 -4.20 3.26
N THR A 325 17.09 -3.90 2.24
CA THR A 325 16.81 -2.82 1.28
C THR A 325 15.57 -3.06 0.43
N ARG A 326 15.13 -4.32 0.30
CA ARG A 326 13.88 -4.71 -0.34
C ARG A 326 13.21 -5.84 0.42
N TYR A 327 11.97 -5.62 0.82
CA TYR A 327 11.16 -6.63 1.47
C TYR A 327 9.69 -6.47 1.13
N VAL A 328 8.93 -7.54 1.32
CA VAL A 328 7.48 -7.55 1.14
C VAL A 328 6.83 -7.92 2.46
N VAL A 329 5.77 -7.20 2.81
CA VAL A 329 4.89 -7.56 3.92
C VAL A 329 3.61 -8.10 3.35
N LEU A 330 3.30 -9.35 3.65
CA LEU A 330 2.05 -10.02 3.30
C LEU A 330 1.09 -9.93 4.47
N TYR A 331 -0.20 -9.80 4.19
CA TYR A 331 -1.24 -9.72 5.20
C TYR A 331 -2.57 -10.23 4.66
N GLN A 332 -3.48 -10.61 5.55
CA GLN A 332 -4.89 -10.79 5.22
C GLN A 332 -5.56 -9.42 5.23
N GLU A 333 -6.06 -8.96 4.08
CA GLU A 333 -6.87 -7.74 4.02
C GLU A 333 -8.27 -8.09 4.52
N GLN A 334 -8.63 -7.59 5.71
CA GLN A 334 -9.88 -7.86 6.39
C GLN A 334 -11.08 -7.19 5.70
N ALA A 335 -10.92 -5.95 5.23
CA ALA A 335 -12.01 -5.21 4.59
C ALA A 335 -12.38 -5.82 3.22
N LEU A 336 -11.37 -6.27 2.48
CA LEU A 336 -11.56 -6.89 1.15
C LEU A 336 -11.67 -8.42 1.18
N LYS A 337 -11.47 -9.03 2.36
CA LYS A 337 -11.48 -10.49 2.58
C LYS A 337 -10.55 -11.24 1.62
N ARG A 338 -9.36 -10.69 1.35
CA ARG A 338 -8.39 -11.24 0.38
C ARG A 338 -6.95 -11.10 0.85
N PRO A 339 -6.03 -11.97 0.41
CA PRO A 339 -4.60 -11.75 0.63
C PRO A 339 -4.13 -10.45 0.00
N GLY A 340 -3.44 -9.63 0.78
CA GLY A 340 -2.77 -8.42 0.35
C GLY A 340 -1.28 -8.46 0.61
N TYR A 341 -0.54 -7.60 -0.06
CA TYR A 341 0.88 -7.42 0.20
C TYR A 341 1.34 -6.01 -0.14
N ARG A 342 2.38 -5.56 0.56
CA ARG A 342 3.07 -4.29 0.35
C ARG A 342 4.52 -4.54 0.02
N LEU A 343 4.98 -4.00 -1.10
CA LEU A 343 6.37 -3.94 -1.51
C LEU A 343 7.01 -2.72 -0.85
N ASN A 344 8.17 -2.93 -0.23
CA ASN A 344 8.89 -1.90 0.53
C ASN A 344 10.34 -1.87 0.05
N TRP A 345 10.81 -0.72 -0.38
CA TRP A 345 12.23 -0.50 -0.65
C TRP A 345 12.74 0.77 0.01
N MET A 346 14.04 0.75 0.28
CA MET A 346 14.76 1.90 0.79
C MET A 346 14.90 2.96 -0.31
N THR A 347 14.49 4.19 -0.02
CA THR A 347 14.55 5.32 -0.96
C THR A 347 15.71 6.28 -0.68
N VAL A 348 16.29 6.21 0.52
CA VAL A 348 17.44 7.03 0.91
C VAL A 348 18.75 6.48 0.37
N PRO A 349 19.71 7.36 0.03
CA PRO A 349 21.01 6.94 -0.48
C PRO A 349 21.94 6.41 0.63
N ASP A 350 22.97 5.66 0.24
CA ASP A 350 23.86 4.96 1.17
C ASP A 350 24.70 5.87 2.07
N ASP A 351 25.03 7.06 1.60
CA ASP A 351 25.72 8.10 2.38
C ASP A 351 24.84 8.64 3.51
N ALA A 352 23.54 8.85 3.24
CA ALA A 352 22.58 9.24 4.28
C ALA A 352 22.45 8.13 5.35
N ILE A 353 22.36 6.87 4.92
CA ILE A 353 22.33 5.72 5.85
C ILE A 353 23.63 5.63 6.66
N ARG A 354 24.81 5.79 6.05
CA ARG A 354 26.08 5.78 6.78
C ARG A 354 26.18 6.90 7.81
N THR A 355 25.59 8.05 7.52
CA THR A 355 25.52 9.18 8.46
C THR A 355 24.64 8.83 9.67
N ALA A 356 23.44 8.31 9.44
CA ALA A 356 22.56 7.85 10.52
C ALA A 356 23.16 6.69 11.35
N GLN A 357 23.81 5.74 10.66
CA GLN A 357 24.48 4.59 11.26
C GLN A 357 25.55 4.99 12.29
N ALA A 358 26.23 6.12 12.11
CA ALA A 358 27.26 6.56 13.07
C ALA A 358 26.69 6.80 14.47
N VAL A 359 25.46 7.32 14.56
CA VAL A 359 24.75 7.59 15.81
C VAL A 359 24.28 6.28 16.44
N SER A 360 23.54 5.47 15.68
CA SER A 360 22.94 4.24 16.21
C SER A 360 23.98 3.15 16.53
N LEU A 361 25.17 3.15 15.92
CA LEU A 361 26.28 2.25 16.30
C LEU A 361 26.80 2.55 17.70
N ALA A 362 26.79 3.82 18.13
CA ALA A 362 27.16 4.17 19.50
C ALA A 362 26.11 3.64 20.49
N GLU A 363 24.83 3.87 20.19
CA GLU A 363 23.70 3.36 20.99
C GLU A 363 23.71 1.82 21.09
N GLU A 364 23.95 1.12 19.98
CA GLU A 364 24.04 -0.34 19.95
C GLU A 364 25.16 -0.88 20.84
N LYS A 365 26.34 -0.24 20.78
CA LYS A 365 27.47 -0.63 21.64
C LYS A 365 27.14 -0.44 23.10
N GLU A 366 26.54 0.69 23.47
CA GLU A 366 26.14 0.96 24.85
C GLU A 366 25.09 -0.03 25.34
N GLU A 367 24.05 -0.31 24.54
CA GLU A 367 23.03 -1.28 24.89
C GLU A 367 23.61 -2.69 25.05
N SER A 368 24.53 -3.09 24.17
CA SER A 368 25.21 -4.38 24.28
C SER A 368 26.07 -4.47 25.55
N ALA A 369 26.69 -3.37 25.98
CA ALA A 369 27.45 -3.30 27.22
C ALA A 369 26.51 -3.43 28.44
N ARG A 370 25.40 -2.69 28.45
CA ARG A 370 24.36 -2.79 29.51
C ARG A 370 23.77 -4.19 29.61
N LYS A 371 23.49 -4.85 28.47
CA LYS A 371 22.99 -6.24 28.47
C LYS A 371 23.99 -7.21 29.10
N LYS A 372 25.29 -7.09 28.76
CA LYS A 372 26.34 -7.92 29.36
C LYS A 372 26.47 -7.66 30.85
N GLU A 373 26.43 -6.41 31.29
CA GLU A 373 26.46 -6.04 32.70
C GLU A 373 25.26 -6.62 33.46
N ASN A 374 24.05 -6.47 32.93
CA ASN A 374 22.84 -7.04 33.51
C ASN A 374 22.89 -8.57 33.60
N GLU A 375 23.45 -9.24 32.60
CA GLU A 375 23.64 -10.69 32.64
C GLU A 375 24.64 -11.11 33.72
N VAL A 376 25.72 -10.36 33.90
CA VAL A 376 26.71 -10.58 34.98
C VAL A 376 26.06 -10.35 36.35
N LEU A 377 25.28 -9.28 36.51
CA LEU A 377 24.55 -8.99 37.74
C LEU A 377 23.54 -10.10 38.07
N LYS A 378 22.79 -10.57 37.07
CA LYS A 378 21.84 -11.68 37.22
C LYS A 378 22.55 -12.96 37.68
N LYS A 379 23.66 -13.33 37.04
CA LYS A 379 24.49 -14.48 37.44
C LYS A 379 25.03 -14.34 38.87
N ARG A 380 25.45 -13.14 39.26
CA ARG A 380 25.91 -12.86 40.64
C ARG A 380 24.79 -12.99 41.65
N GLN A 381 23.59 -12.48 41.33
CA GLN A 381 22.42 -12.60 42.19
C GLN A 381 21.98 -14.05 42.36
N GLU A 382 21.96 -14.84 41.29
CA GLU A 382 21.69 -16.28 41.33
C GLU A 382 22.73 -17.02 42.20
N ALA A 383 24.01 -16.63 42.12
CA ALA A 383 25.07 -17.21 42.96
C ALA A 383 24.90 -16.87 44.45
N LEU A 384 24.53 -15.62 44.79
CA LEU A 384 24.26 -15.21 46.16
C LEU A 384 23.05 -15.95 46.75
N GLN A 385 21.95 -16.05 46.01
CA GLN A 385 20.78 -16.81 46.43
C GLN A 385 21.09 -18.30 46.67
N ASN A 386 21.97 -18.89 45.85
CA ASN A 386 22.41 -20.27 46.05
C ASN A 386 23.30 -20.43 47.29
N LEU A 387 24.12 -19.43 47.61
CA LEU A 387 24.92 -19.42 48.84
C LEU A 387 24.04 -19.27 50.08
N GLU A 388 23.06 -18.37 50.06
CA GLU A 388 22.08 -18.19 51.14
C GLU A 388 21.32 -19.49 51.41
N LYS A 389 20.79 -20.14 50.36
CA LYS A 389 20.12 -21.45 50.51
C LYS A 389 21.01 -22.50 51.17
N LYS A 390 22.28 -22.58 50.75
CA LYS A 390 23.26 -23.51 51.36
C LYS A 390 23.54 -23.18 52.82
N LYS A 391 23.61 -21.90 53.17
CA LYS A 391 23.83 -21.44 54.55
C LYS A 391 22.61 -21.78 55.42
N ASP A 392 21.40 -21.50 54.95
CA ASP A 392 20.16 -21.85 55.65
C ASP A 392 20.03 -23.36 55.88
N GLU A 393 20.44 -24.18 54.90
CA GLU A 393 20.49 -25.64 55.05
C GLU A 393 21.52 -26.09 56.09
N GLN A 394 22.69 -25.44 56.14
CA GLN A 394 23.73 -25.71 57.14
C GLN A 394 23.25 -25.31 58.54
N GLU A 395 22.65 -24.13 58.71
CA GLU A 395 22.10 -23.66 59.98
C GLU A 395 20.97 -24.57 60.47
N LYS A 396 20.07 -25.03 59.59
CA LYS A 396 19.04 -26.03 59.92
C LYS A 396 19.65 -27.35 60.39
N LYS A 397 20.73 -27.82 59.77
CA LYS A 397 21.45 -29.04 60.19
C LYS A 397 22.11 -28.85 61.55
N GLN A 398 22.74 -27.70 61.79
CA GLN A 398 23.35 -27.37 63.09
C GLN A 398 22.29 -27.26 64.19
N PHE A 399 21.17 -26.60 63.93
CA PHE A 399 20.05 -26.50 64.87
C PHE A 399 19.49 -27.88 65.24
N LYS A 400 19.23 -28.75 64.24
CA LYS A 400 18.79 -30.12 64.49
C LYS A 400 19.80 -30.93 65.31
N LYS A 401 21.10 -30.76 65.04
CA LYS A 401 22.15 -31.40 65.82
C LYS A 401 22.17 -30.91 67.27
N GLY A 402 22.13 -29.59 67.47
CA GLY A 402 22.08 -29.00 68.81
C GLY A 402 20.84 -29.45 69.58
N GLN A 403 19.69 -29.55 68.91
CA GLN A 403 18.47 -30.08 69.52
C GLN A 403 18.64 -31.54 69.96
N ALA A 404 19.21 -32.40 69.11
CA ALA A 404 19.47 -33.80 69.45
C ALA A 404 20.49 -33.97 70.58
N ASP A 405 21.54 -33.13 70.60
CA ASP A 405 22.55 -33.12 71.67
C ASP A 405 21.92 -32.70 73.02
N LEU A 406 20.99 -31.74 73.00
CA LEU A 406 20.27 -31.24 74.17
C LEU A 406 19.22 -32.24 74.69
N GLU A 407 18.49 -32.90 73.79
CA GLU A 407 17.59 -34.02 74.13
C GLU A 407 18.36 -35.15 74.82
N LYS A 408 19.56 -35.47 74.32
CA LYS A 408 20.45 -36.47 74.91
C LYS A 408 20.98 -36.09 76.30
N GLU A 409 21.36 -34.83 76.52
CA GLU A 409 21.83 -34.36 77.84
C GLU A 409 20.71 -34.30 78.89
N LEU A 410 19.48 -33.98 78.48
CA LEU A 410 18.33 -33.91 79.37
C LEU A 410 17.66 -35.27 79.65
N GLY A 411 18.13 -36.34 78.99
CA GLY A 411 17.67 -37.72 79.23
C GLY A 411 16.31 -38.06 78.63
N PHE A 412 15.91 -37.37 77.56
CA PHE A 412 14.71 -37.69 76.79
C PHE A 412 14.92 -38.82 75.78
#